data_AF-A0A4R5VX89-F1
#
_entry.id   AF-A0A4R5VX89-F1
#
_cell.length_a   1.000
_cell.length_b   1.000
_cell.length_c   1.000
_cell.angle_alpha   90.00
_cell.angle_beta   90.00
_cell.angle_gamma   90.00
#
_symmetry.space_group_name_H-M   'P 1'
#
loop_
_entity.id
_entity.type
_entity.pdbx_description
1 polymer ?
#
loop_
_entity_poly.entity_id
_entity_poly.type
_entity_poly.pdbx_seq_one_letter_code
_entity_poly.pdbx_strand_id
1 'polypeptide(L)'
;MLKKKRIIGLLSISLSFLLGVGLFLSPLHSAADQSQNKKEEASQAQMTSDFKVTLLGTGSPLLSIERFGPSTLVEVGEEKLLFDAGRGAALRLSQVNVMPGKINKLFITHLHSDHTNGIPDVWLTGSLPTAGKREVPFEVWGPKGTRDMMDHMGEAYAADIQGRKETQNENLKGLDAIGHDIDQGVVYENNGVQVIAFLVDHGSMKPSFGYRVNYNGHSVVISGDTRYNKNLIRHAKGTDLLIHEVAAARPEDETPAIQKILDIHTTPEQAGKVFNKVKPKLAVYSHIVLLGGLTDAEANLAIRTNKTYKGKVVVGEDLMSFEIGDKIRVIEP
;
A
#
# COMPACT_ATOMS: atom_id res chain seq x y z
N MET A 1 24.35 -25.23 -49.62
CA MET A 1 25.53 -25.08 -48.74
C MET A 1 25.19 -23.96 -47.75
N LEU A 2 25.18 -24.08 -46.42
CA LEU A 2 25.62 -25.06 -45.45
C LEU A 2 24.60 -25.12 -44.29
N LYS A 3 24.31 -26.34 -43.81
CA LYS A 3 23.66 -26.65 -42.53
C LYS A 3 24.72 -26.81 -41.44
N LYS A 4 24.50 -26.31 -40.22
CA LYS A 4 25.06 -26.85 -38.95
C LYS A 4 24.04 -26.60 -37.83
N LYS A 5 23.25 -27.62 -37.45
CA LYS A 5 23.48 -28.69 -36.44
C LYS A 5 23.24 -28.21 -35.00
N ARG A 6 22.05 -28.55 -34.48
CA ARG A 6 21.72 -28.64 -33.05
C ARG A 6 22.29 -29.95 -32.50
N ILE A 7 22.93 -29.89 -31.33
CA ILE A 7 23.34 -31.06 -30.55
C ILE A 7 22.43 -31.11 -29.33
N ILE A 8 21.67 -32.21 -29.20
CA ILE A 8 20.91 -32.60 -28.02
C ILE A 8 21.73 -33.70 -27.36
N GLY A 9 22.15 -33.49 -26.11
CA GLY A 9 22.78 -34.52 -25.29
C GLY A 9 21.79 -35.02 -24.24
N LEU A 10 21.24 -36.22 -24.45
CA LEU A 10 20.67 -37.04 -23.39
C LEU A 10 21.83 -37.75 -22.69
N LEU A 11 21.90 -37.65 -21.36
CA LEU A 11 22.77 -38.50 -20.54
C LEU A 11 21.89 -39.42 -19.69
N SER A 12 21.78 -40.66 -20.12
CA SER A 12 21.27 -41.80 -19.35
C SER A 12 22.41 -42.36 -18.49
N ILE A 13 22.24 -42.39 -17.17
CA ILE A 13 23.18 -43.06 -16.26
C ILE A 13 22.49 -44.29 -15.67
N SER A 14 23.19 -45.40 -15.88
CA SER A 14 22.86 -46.78 -15.53
C SER A 14 22.95 -47.03 -14.03
N LEU A 15 22.03 -47.83 -13.53
CA LEU A 15 21.95 -48.32 -12.16
C LEU A 15 22.84 -49.57 -12.01
N SER A 16 23.83 -49.53 -11.12
CA SER A 16 24.61 -50.71 -10.71
C SER A 16 24.67 -50.83 -9.19
N PHE A 17 24.25 -51.99 -8.72
CA PHE A 17 24.15 -52.45 -7.35
C PHE A 17 25.52 -52.92 -6.84
N LEU A 18 25.97 -52.47 -5.66
CA LEU A 18 27.03 -53.16 -4.92
C LEU A 18 26.78 -53.06 -3.41
N LEU A 19 26.66 -54.25 -2.80
CA LEU A 19 26.57 -54.50 -1.36
C LEU A 19 27.82 -53.98 -0.63
N GLY A 20 27.60 -53.23 0.45
CA GLY A 20 28.61 -52.91 1.45
C GLY A 20 28.00 -52.96 2.85
N VAL A 21 28.26 -54.04 3.57
CA VAL A 21 27.90 -54.20 4.98
C VAL A 21 28.81 -53.29 5.81
N GLY A 22 28.23 -52.27 6.45
CA GLY A 22 28.90 -51.39 7.40
C GLY A 22 28.08 -51.27 8.68
N LEU A 23 28.45 -52.04 9.70
CA LEU A 23 28.01 -51.86 11.08
C LEU A 23 28.75 -50.66 11.68
N PHE A 24 28.08 -49.52 11.89
CA PHE A 24 28.56 -48.49 12.82
C PHE A 24 27.41 -47.67 13.42
N LEU A 25 27.18 -47.94 14.72
CA LEU A 25 26.75 -47.07 15.82
C LEU A 25 25.79 -45.89 15.50
N SER A 26 24.52 -46.07 15.85
CA SER A 26 23.54 -45.00 16.02
C SER A 26 23.97 -44.02 17.12
N PRO A 27 23.99 -42.69 16.89
CA PRO A 27 24.16 -41.73 17.96
C PRO A 27 22.87 -41.70 18.79
N LEU A 28 23.01 -41.92 20.10
CA LEU A 28 22.01 -41.56 21.10
C LEU A 28 21.73 -40.05 20.97
N HIS A 29 20.69 -39.70 20.22
CA HIS A 29 20.12 -38.35 20.27
C HIS A 29 19.48 -38.19 21.65
N SER A 30 20.11 -37.36 22.48
CA SER A 30 19.55 -36.92 23.75
C SER A 30 18.18 -36.26 23.51
N ALA A 31 17.18 -36.67 24.28
CA ALA A 31 15.84 -36.07 24.27
C ALA A 31 15.84 -34.55 24.56
N ALA A 32 16.95 -34.00 25.06
CA ALA A 32 17.12 -32.56 25.27
C ALA A 32 17.22 -31.77 23.95
N ASP A 33 17.83 -32.35 22.91
CA ASP A 33 18.10 -31.67 21.62
C ASP A 33 16.83 -31.53 20.76
N GLN A 34 15.96 -32.55 20.79
CA GLN A 34 14.63 -32.47 20.19
C GLN A 34 13.70 -31.50 20.91
N SER A 35 13.93 -31.22 22.19
CA SER A 35 13.14 -30.25 22.97
C SER A 35 13.54 -28.80 22.70
N GLN A 36 14.81 -28.55 22.35
CA GLN A 36 15.28 -27.23 21.93
C GLN A 36 14.88 -26.94 20.48
N ASN A 37 15.02 -27.92 19.56
CA ASN A 37 14.54 -27.78 18.18
C ASN A 37 13.02 -27.59 18.10
N LYS A 38 12.22 -28.29 18.92
CA LYS A 38 10.77 -28.04 19.00
C LYS A 38 10.41 -26.69 19.62
N LYS A 39 11.25 -26.12 20.49
CA LYS A 39 11.05 -24.77 21.04
C LYS A 39 11.47 -23.67 20.06
N GLU A 40 12.47 -23.91 19.22
CA GLU A 40 12.86 -23.01 18.12
C GLU A 40 11.87 -23.08 16.94
N GLU A 41 11.39 -24.27 16.56
CA GLU A 41 10.31 -24.42 15.55
C GLU A 41 8.98 -23.87 16.06
N ALA A 42 8.63 -24.05 17.35
CA ALA A 42 7.44 -23.42 17.95
C ALA A 42 7.60 -21.88 18.14
N SER A 43 8.83 -21.37 18.19
CA SER A 43 9.13 -19.93 18.19
C SER A 43 9.00 -19.30 16.80
N GLN A 44 8.91 -20.10 15.74
CA GLN A 44 8.62 -19.69 14.37
C GLN A 44 7.16 -20.01 13.96
N ALA A 45 6.26 -20.20 14.94
CA ALA A 45 4.84 -19.98 14.66
C ALA A 45 4.71 -18.54 14.15
N GLN A 46 4.64 -18.42 12.83
CA GLN A 46 4.53 -17.17 12.10
C GLN A 46 3.37 -16.42 12.74
N MET A 47 3.68 -15.32 13.43
CA MET A 47 2.70 -14.33 13.84
C MET A 47 2.14 -13.78 12.53
N THR A 48 1.21 -14.50 11.89
CA THR A 48 0.43 -13.98 10.77
C THR A 48 -0.48 -12.94 11.41
N SER A 49 0.02 -11.71 11.47
CA SER A 49 -0.82 -10.57 11.82
C SER A 49 -1.97 -10.55 10.83
N ASP A 50 -3.19 -10.50 11.35
CA ASP A 50 -4.40 -10.26 10.56
C ASP A 50 -4.58 -8.77 10.27
N PHE A 51 -3.52 -7.96 10.42
CA PHE A 51 -3.49 -6.55 10.09
C PHE A 51 -2.16 -6.20 9.40
N LYS A 52 -2.17 -6.27 8.07
CA LYS A 52 -1.03 -5.95 7.22
C LYS A 52 -1.30 -4.70 6.40
N VAL A 53 -0.31 -3.82 6.32
CA VAL A 53 -0.37 -2.61 5.48
C VAL A 53 0.77 -2.66 4.47
N THR A 54 0.47 -2.43 3.20
CA THR A 54 1.45 -2.46 2.10
C THR A 54 1.39 -1.16 1.33
N LEU A 55 2.53 -0.48 1.18
CA LEU A 55 2.66 0.69 0.34
C LEU A 55 2.79 0.22 -1.11
N LEU A 56 1.71 0.22 -1.88
CA LEU A 56 1.76 -0.21 -3.28
C LEU A 56 2.53 0.80 -4.13
N GLY A 57 2.32 2.09 -3.86
CA GLY A 57 3.03 3.20 -4.49
C GLY A 57 3.22 4.35 -3.51
N THR A 58 4.41 4.96 -3.55
CA THR A 58 4.88 5.99 -2.61
C THR A 58 5.23 7.32 -3.27
N GLY A 59 5.03 7.42 -4.57
CA GLY A 59 5.38 8.58 -5.39
C GLY A 59 4.37 9.71 -5.30
N SER A 60 4.37 10.56 -6.31
CA SER A 60 3.58 11.80 -6.39
C SER A 60 3.20 12.06 -7.85
N PRO A 61 2.72 13.25 -8.26
CA PRO A 61 2.54 13.56 -9.69
C PRO A 61 3.83 13.45 -10.51
N LEU A 62 5.00 13.52 -9.87
CA LEU A 62 6.31 13.37 -10.52
C LEU A 62 6.48 11.96 -11.10
N LEU A 63 6.99 11.88 -12.32
CA LEU A 63 7.22 10.60 -12.99
C LEU A 63 8.46 9.92 -12.41
N SER A 64 8.30 8.68 -11.92
CA SER A 64 9.38 7.81 -11.48
C SER A 64 9.04 6.37 -11.87
N ILE A 65 10.07 5.58 -12.18
CA ILE A 65 9.92 4.13 -12.41
C ILE A 65 10.15 3.33 -11.12
N GLU A 66 10.64 3.99 -10.08
CA GLU A 66 10.96 3.49 -8.75
C GLU A 66 9.81 3.74 -7.77
N ARG A 67 9.09 4.87 -7.93
CA ARG A 67 7.96 5.30 -7.09
C ARG A 67 6.69 5.51 -7.92
N PHE A 68 5.80 4.53 -7.89
CA PHE A 68 4.48 4.62 -8.52
C PHE A 68 3.53 5.53 -7.73
N GLY A 69 2.38 5.84 -8.34
CA GLY A 69 1.45 6.80 -7.74
C GLY A 69 0.93 6.34 -6.36
N PRO A 70 0.56 7.29 -5.48
CA PRO A 70 0.07 7.00 -4.14
C PRO A 70 -0.99 5.90 -4.11
N SER A 71 -0.70 4.81 -3.40
CA SER A 71 -1.67 3.74 -3.15
C SER A 71 -1.22 2.89 -1.98
N THR A 72 -2.12 2.65 -1.01
CA THR A 72 -1.85 1.84 0.18
C THR A 72 -2.91 0.75 0.32
N LEU A 73 -2.48 -0.51 0.37
CA LEU A 73 -3.33 -1.65 0.66
C LEU A 73 -3.33 -1.93 2.16
N VAL A 74 -4.52 -2.06 2.76
CA VAL A 74 -4.71 -2.52 4.13
C VAL A 74 -5.48 -3.84 4.10
N GLU A 75 -4.80 -4.93 4.42
CA GLU A 75 -5.39 -6.25 4.64
C GLU A 75 -5.65 -6.40 6.14
N VAL A 76 -6.92 -6.39 6.55
CA VAL A 76 -7.29 -6.34 7.98
C VAL A 76 -8.50 -7.23 8.27
N GLY A 77 -8.35 -8.22 9.15
CA GLY A 77 -9.31 -9.31 9.31
C GLY A 77 -9.58 -9.99 7.96
N GLU A 78 -10.83 -10.00 7.51
CA GLU A 78 -11.23 -10.50 6.20
C GLU A 78 -11.27 -9.42 5.10
N GLU A 79 -11.02 -8.15 5.47
CA GLU A 79 -11.12 -7.01 4.56
C GLU A 79 -9.82 -6.79 3.77
N LYS A 80 -9.99 -6.33 2.54
CA LYS A 80 -8.92 -5.73 1.71
C LYS A 80 -9.38 -4.33 1.30
N LEU A 81 -8.82 -3.33 1.98
CA LEU A 81 -9.18 -1.93 1.81
C LEU A 81 -8.07 -1.22 1.05
N LEU A 82 -8.39 -0.59 -0.06
CA LEU A 82 -7.44 0.20 -0.83
C LEU A 82 -7.61 1.68 -0.49
N PHE A 83 -6.51 2.38 -0.21
CA PHE A 83 -6.49 3.82 0.05
C PHE A 83 -5.69 4.49 -1.06
N ASP A 84 -6.39 5.32 -1.83
CA ASP A 84 -5.94 5.88 -3.11
C ASP A 84 -5.54 4.80 -4.15
N ALA A 85 -5.69 5.16 -5.42
CA ALA A 85 -5.33 4.32 -6.55
C ALA A 85 -4.62 5.17 -7.60
N GLY A 86 -3.40 5.57 -7.28
CA GLY A 86 -2.50 6.23 -8.19
C GLY A 86 -1.98 5.33 -9.30
N ARG A 87 -1.12 5.90 -10.15
CA ARG A 87 -0.63 5.24 -11.36
C ARG A 87 0.00 3.90 -10.98
N GLY A 88 -0.40 2.83 -11.66
CA GLY A 88 0.17 1.50 -11.49
C GLY A 88 -0.39 0.70 -10.30
N ALA A 89 -1.41 1.19 -9.59
CA ALA A 89 -2.01 0.49 -8.45
C ALA A 89 -2.41 -0.97 -8.77
N ALA A 90 -3.03 -1.24 -9.93
CA ALA A 90 -3.41 -2.60 -10.31
C ALA A 90 -2.20 -3.54 -10.55
N LEU A 91 -1.13 -3.01 -11.14
CA LEU A 91 0.13 -3.76 -11.32
C LEU A 91 0.78 -4.05 -9.97
N ARG A 92 0.85 -3.05 -9.08
CA ARG A 92 1.43 -3.17 -7.74
C ARG A 92 0.65 -4.15 -6.87
N LEU A 93 -0.68 -4.15 -6.95
CA LEU A 93 -1.55 -5.17 -6.34
C LEU A 93 -1.15 -6.59 -6.80
N SER A 94 -0.99 -6.79 -8.11
CA SER A 94 -0.57 -8.10 -8.63
C SER A 94 0.80 -8.54 -8.12
N GLN A 95 1.75 -7.62 -7.92
CA GLN A 95 3.09 -7.94 -7.40
C GLN A 95 3.06 -8.44 -5.96
N VAL A 96 2.07 -8.02 -5.17
CA VAL A 96 1.86 -8.51 -3.80
C VAL A 96 0.89 -9.70 -3.75
N ASN A 97 0.64 -10.34 -4.90
CA ASN A 97 -0.27 -11.47 -5.07
C ASN A 97 -1.73 -11.19 -4.68
N VAL A 98 -2.15 -9.92 -4.74
CA VAL A 98 -3.55 -9.53 -4.55
C VAL A 98 -4.10 -9.11 -5.91
N MET A 99 -4.98 -9.92 -6.47
CA MET A 99 -5.59 -9.58 -7.76
C MET A 99 -6.53 -8.37 -7.62
N PRO A 100 -6.61 -7.45 -8.60
CA PRO A 100 -7.47 -6.26 -8.52
C PRO A 100 -8.94 -6.56 -8.21
N GLY A 101 -9.46 -7.69 -8.71
CA GLY A 101 -10.83 -8.15 -8.46
C GLY A 101 -11.09 -8.61 -7.02
N LYS A 102 -10.06 -8.70 -6.17
CA LYS A 102 -10.21 -8.90 -4.71
C LYS A 102 -10.32 -7.60 -3.94
N ILE A 103 -10.15 -6.46 -4.60
CA ILE A 103 -10.41 -5.14 -4.03
C ILE A 103 -11.83 -4.74 -4.39
N ASN A 104 -12.70 -4.76 -3.38
CA ASN A 104 -14.10 -4.32 -3.52
C ASN A 104 -14.31 -2.89 -3.02
N LYS A 105 -13.36 -2.36 -2.23
CA LYS A 105 -13.50 -1.11 -1.49
C LYS A 105 -12.29 -0.22 -1.69
N LEU A 106 -12.54 1.00 -2.16
CA LEU A 106 -11.53 2.05 -2.35
C LEU A 106 -11.92 3.30 -1.55
N PHE A 107 -10.96 3.85 -0.81
CA PHE A 107 -11.10 5.10 -0.06
C PHE A 107 -10.15 6.14 -0.65
N ILE A 108 -10.68 7.25 -1.13
CA ILE A 108 -9.93 8.32 -1.78
C ILE A 108 -9.70 9.45 -0.79
N THR A 109 -8.45 9.87 -0.64
CA THR A 109 -8.08 11.00 0.24
C THR A 109 -8.55 12.32 -0.35
N HIS A 110 -8.30 12.54 -1.65
CA HIS A 110 -8.75 13.69 -2.41
C HIS A 110 -8.71 13.44 -3.93
N LEU A 111 -9.28 14.36 -4.72
CA LEU A 111 -9.49 14.15 -6.16
C LEU A 111 -8.35 14.65 -7.06
N HIS A 112 -7.11 14.73 -6.57
CA HIS A 112 -5.98 14.92 -7.47
C HIS A 112 -5.75 13.67 -8.34
N SER A 113 -5.21 13.89 -9.53
CA SER A 113 -5.11 12.84 -10.54
C SER A 113 -4.08 11.77 -10.19
N ASP A 114 -3.02 12.11 -9.46
CA ASP A 114 -2.01 11.14 -9.01
C ASP A 114 -2.55 10.16 -7.98
N HIS A 115 -3.67 10.45 -7.29
CA HIS A 115 -4.37 9.54 -6.38
C HIS A 115 -5.49 8.75 -7.05
N THR A 116 -5.95 9.16 -8.24
CA THR A 116 -7.19 8.63 -8.87
C THR A 116 -7.00 8.04 -10.27
N ASN A 117 -5.88 8.33 -10.95
CA ASN A 117 -5.69 7.92 -12.35
C ASN A 117 -5.55 6.39 -12.55
N GLY A 118 -5.28 5.63 -11.49
CA GLY A 118 -5.22 4.16 -11.51
C GLY A 118 -6.56 3.48 -11.23
N ILE A 119 -7.59 4.23 -10.84
CA ILE A 119 -8.94 3.70 -10.55
C ILE A 119 -9.52 2.90 -11.72
N PRO A 120 -9.52 3.40 -12.98
CA PRO A 120 -10.11 2.65 -14.08
C PRO A 120 -9.45 1.27 -14.26
N ASP A 121 -8.14 1.18 -14.06
CA ASP A 121 -7.40 -0.06 -14.19
C ASP A 121 -7.78 -1.04 -13.08
N VAL A 122 -7.77 -0.61 -11.81
CA VAL A 122 -8.20 -1.45 -10.68
C VAL A 122 -9.65 -1.94 -10.85
N TRP A 123 -10.52 -1.05 -11.31
CA TRP A 123 -11.94 -1.34 -11.52
C TRP A 123 -12.15 -2.32 -12.68
N LEU A 124 -11.81 -1.94 -13.90
CA LEU A 124 -12.13 -2.69 -15.11
C LEU A 124 -11.30 -3.96 -15.23
N THR A 125 -10.01 -3.92 -14.91
CA THR A 125 -9.17 -5.14 -14.89
C THR A 125 -9.67 -6.11 -13.83
N GLY A 126 -10.10 -5.62 -12.66
CA GLY A 126 -10.65 -6.48 -11.59
C GLY A 126 -11.92 -7.23 -11.96
N SER A 127 -12.66 -6.80 -12.98
CA SER A 127 -13.82 -7.55 -13.50
C SER A 127 -13.43 -8.82 -14.25
N LEU A 128 -12.19 -8.93 -14.73
CA LEU A 128 -11.77 -10.04 -15.59
C LEU A 128 -11.62 -11.36 -14.80
N PRO A 129 -11.97 -12.51 -15.41
CA PRO A 129 -11.74 -13.82 -14.81
C PRO A 129 -10.29 -14.06 -14.39
N THR A 130 -9.32 -13.56 -15.18
CA THR A 130 -7.88 -13.70 -14.92
C THR A 130 -7.34 -12.74 -13.85
N ALA A 131 -8.12 -11.73 -13.45
CA ALA A 131 -7.73 -10.71 -12.47
C ALA A 131 -8.62 -10.71 -11.23
N GLY A 132 -9.18 -11.89 -10.89
CA GLY A 132 -9.86 -12.14 -9.62
C GLY A 132 -11.39 -12.19 -9.69
N LYS A 133 -11.98 -11.88 -10.85
CA LYS A 133 -13.42 -11.90 -11.15
C LYS A 133 -14.22 -11.22 -10.04
N ARG A 134 -14.19 -9.89 -9.95
CA ARG A 134 -15.01 -9.18 -8.96
C ARG A 134 -16.50 -9.50 -9.20
N GLU A 135 -17.17 -10.07 -8.22
CA GLU A 135 -18.58 -10.50 -8.33
C GLU A 135 -19.57 -9.53 -7.64
N VAL A 136 -19.04 -8.47 -7.05
CA VAL A 136 -19.79 -7.40 -6.37
C VAL A 136 -19.43 -6.05 -6.98
N PRO A 137 -20.28 -5.01 -6.83
CA PRO A 137 -19.93 -3.67 -7.25
C PRO A 137 -18.62 -3.18 -6.63
N PHE A 138 -17.89 -2.36 -7.38
CA PHE A 138 -16.71 -1.67 -6.87
C PHE A 138 -17.15 -0.40 -6.13
N GLU A 139 -17.01 -0.40 -4.82
CA GLU A 139 -17.47 0.67 -3.95
C GLU A 139 -16.33 1.66 -3.68
N VAL A 140 -16.58 2.94 -3.92
CA VAL A 140 -15.57 4.01 -3.85
C VAL A 140 -16.05 5.13 -2.94
N TRP A 141 -15.37 5.35 -1.82
CA TRP A 141 -15.65 6.42 -0.87
C TRP A 141 -14.63 7.53 -1.02
N GLY A 142 -15.07 8.78 -1.01
CA GLY A 142 -14.14 9.90 -1.11
C GLY A 142 -14.84 11.24 -0.91
N PRO A 143 -14.12 12.35 -1.13
CA PRO A 143 -14.70 13.69 -1.01
C PRO A 143 -15.84 13.94 -1.98
N LYS A 144 -16.59 15.02 -1.73
CA LYS A 144 -17.62 15.50 -2.66
C LYS A 144 -17.11 15.53 -4.10
N GLY A 145 -17.88 14.93 -5.01
CA GLY A 145 -17.51 14.73 -6.42
C GLY A 145 -16.94 13.35 -6.74
N THR A 146 -16.80 12.47 -5.75
CA THR A 146 -16.39 11.07 -5.96
C THR A 146 -17.46 10.31 -6.74
N ARG A 147 -18.74 10.52 -6.40
CA ARG A 147 -19.86 9.97 -7.16
C ARG A 147 -19.81 10.37 -8.63
N ASP A 148 -19.79 11.67 -8.88
CA ASP A 148 -19.76 12.22 -10.25
C ASP A 148 -18.53 11.73 -11.01
N MET A 149 -17.36 11.62 -10.35
CA MET A 149 -16.16 11.07 -10.98
C MET A 149 -16.35 9.62 -11.43
N MET A 150 -16.94 8.76 -10.59
CA MET A 150 -17.18 7.35 -10.94
C MET A 150 -18.25 7.21 -12.03
N ASP A 151 -19.32 8.00 -11.98
CA ASP A 151 -20.36 8.01 -13.00
C ASP A 151 -19.79 8.40 -14.37
N HIS A 152 -19.04 9.51 -14.44
CA HIS A 152 -18.38 9.94 -15.67
C HIS A 152 -17.28 8.97 -16.13
N MET A 153 -16.63 8.25 -15.22
CA MET A 153 -15.70 7.18 -15.60
C MET A 153 -16.44 6.03 -16.29
N GLY A 154 -17.63 5.66 -15.80
CA GLY A 154 -18.50 4.72 -16.49
C GLY A 154 -18.87 5.15 -17.91
N GLU A 155 -19.17 6.44 -18.10
CA GLU A 155 -19.43 7.00 -19.43
C GLU A 155 -18.18 6.97 -20.33
N ALA A 156 -17.03 7.38 -19.79
CA ALA A 156 -15.75 7.39 -20.51
C ALA A 156 -15.34 5.99 -21.01
N TYR A 157 -15.66 4.94 -20.24
CA TYR A 157 -15.34 3.55 -20.57
C TYR A 157 -16.56 2.74 -21.06
N ALA A 158 -17.66 3.38 -21.45
CA ALA A 158 -18.90 2.70 -21.85
C ALA A 158 -18.70 1.68 -22.98
N ALA A 159 -17.84 1.99 -23.96
CA ALA A 159 -17.53 1.07 -25.05
C ALA A 159 -16.82 -0.21 -24.57
N ASP A 160 -15.87 -0.10 -23.62
CA ASP A 160 -15.18 -1.25 -23.04
C ASP A 160 -16.14 -2.07 -22.16
N ILE A 161 -16.91 -1.41 -21.29
CA ILE A 161 -17.91 -2.05 -20.44
C ILE A 161 -18.92 -2.84 -21.27
N GLN A 162 -19.44 -2.25 -22.35
CA GLN A 162 -20.39 -2.91 -23.25
C GLN A 162 -19.75 -4.13 -23.95
N GLY A 163 -18.56 -3.97 -24.52
CA GLY A 163 -17.85 -5.07 -25.18
C GLY A 163 -17.57 -6.25 -24.25
N ARG A 164 -17.29 -6.00 -22.97
CA ARG A 164 -17.11 -7.04 -21.95
C ARG A 164 -18.40 -7.77 -21.63
N LYS A 165 -19.51 -7.04 -21.44
CA LYS A 165 -20.85 -7.63 -21.17
C LYS A 165 -21.28 -8.55 -22.30
N GLU A 166 -21.06 -8.16 -23.55
CA GLU A 166 -21.36 -8.98 -24.73
C GLU A 166 -20.50 -10.24 -24.82
N THR A 167 -19.19 -10.11 -24.57
CA THR A 167 -18.23 -11.22 -24.74
C THR A 167 -18.35 -12.27 -23.63
N GLN A 168 -18.58 -11.85 -22.38
CA GLN A 168 -18.55 -12.76 -21.24
C GLN A 168 -19.91 -13.43 -20.99
N ASN A 169 -21.01 -12.94 -21.57
CA ASN A 169 -22.36 -13.50 -21.46
C ASN A 169 -22.78 -13.83 -20.00
N GLU A 170 -22.33 -13.00 -19.06
CA GLU A 170 -22.53 -13.16 -17.62
C GLU A 170 -23.02 -11.85 -17.00
N ASN A 171 -23.66 -11.94 -15.83
CA ASN A 171 -23.98 -10.78 -15.02
C ASN A 171 -22.70 -10.25 -14.34
N LEU A 172 -22.01 -9.34 -15.02
CA LEU A 172 -20.73 -8.76 -14.57
C LEU A 172 -20.94 -7.65 -13.53
N LYS A 173 -21.43 -8.00 -12.34
CA LYS A 173 -21.59 -7.04 -11.22
C LYS A 173 -20.29 -6.30 -10.87
N GLY A 174 -19.13 -6.91 -11.10
CA GLY A 174 -17.82 -6.27 -10.93
C GLY A 174 -17.52 -5.12 -11.88
N LEU A 175 -18.34 -4.93 -12.93
CA LEU A 175 -18.33 -3.75 -13.80
C LEU A 175 -19.23 -2.63 -13.29
N ASP A 176 -20.04 -2.84 -12.25
CA ASP A 176 -20.73 -1.75 -11.60
C ASP A 176 -19.73 -1.04 -10.65
N ALA A 177 -19.71 0.28 -10.66
CA ALA A 177 -18.99 1.09 -9.70
C ALA A 177 -19.94 2.06 -9.03
N ILE A 178 -19.80 2.22 -7.72
CA ILE A 178 -20.67 3.06 -6.91
C ILE A 178 -19.81 4.04 -6.13
N GLY A 179 -19.98 5.33 -6.41
CA GLY A 179 -19.30 6.39 -5.70
C GLY A 179 -20.11 6.95 -4.52
N HIS A 180 -19.43 7.12 -3.39
CA HIS A 180 -19.96 7.67 -2.14
C HIS A 180 -19.18 8.93 -1.78
N ASP A 181 -19.89 10.06 -1.81
CA ASP A 181 -19.38 11.29 -1.22
C ASP A 181 -19.51 11.20 0.30
N ILE A 182 -18.40 11.38 1.02
CA ILE A 182 -18.32 11.24 2.47
C ILE A 182 -18.08 12.57 3.18
N ASP A 183 -18.49 12.61 4.44
CA ASP A 183 -18.06 13.59 5.43
C ASP A 183 -17.07 12.95 6.42
N GLN A 184 -16.47 13.77 7.29
CA GLN A 184 -15.66 13.26 8.40
C GLN A 184 -16.52 12.43 9.37
N GLY A 185 -16.04 11.25 9.74
CA GLY A 185 -16.72 10.32 10.63
C GLY A 185 -16.33 8.88 10.34
N VAL A 186 -17.05 7.93 10.95
CA VAL A 186 -16.97 6.52 10.56
C VAL A 186 -17.65 6.38 9.20
N VAL A 187 -16.89 5.98 8.18
CA VAL A 187 -17.38 5.84 6.80
C VAL A 187 -17.54 4.38 6.38
N TYR A 188 -16.91 3.46 7.12
CA TYR A 188 -17.08 2.04 6.96
C TYR A 188 -16.88 1.32 8.30
N GLU A 189 -17.74 0.34 8.58
CA GLU A 189 -17.61 -0.54 9.72
C GLU A 189 -18.12 -1.94 9.36
N ASN A 190 -17.29 -2.97 9.56
CA ASN A 190 -17.68 -4.36 9.35
C ASN A 190 -16.77 -5.29 10.14
N ASN A 191 -17.34 -6.32 10.81
CA ASN A 191 -16.59 -7.36 11.50
C ASN A 191 -15.46 -6.84 12.43
N GLY A 192 -15.72 -5.73 13.13
CA GLY A 192 -14.77 -5.08 14.04
C GLY A 192 -13.72 -4.18 13.36
N VAL A 193 -13.65 -4.16 12.03
CA VAL A 193 -12.87 -3.18 11.26
C VAL A 193 -13.66 -1.88 11.18
N GLN A 194 -13.02 -0.76 11.52
CA GLN A 194 -13.61 0.57 11.41
C GLN A 194 -12.70 1.49 10.62
N VAL A 195 -13.23 2.16 9.59
CA VAL A 195 -12.54 3.22 8.84
C VAL A 195 -13.15 4.57 9.20
N ILE A 196 -12.31 5.45 9.73
CA ILE A 196 -12.67 6.81 10.10
C ILE A 196 -12.00 7.78 9.12
N ALA A 197 -12.80 8.53 8.37
CA ALA A 197 -12.33 9.66 7.58
C ALA A 197 -12.24 10.91 8.47
N PHE A 198 -11.19 11.71 8.33
CA PHE A 198 -11.06 13.00 9.01
C PHE A 198 -10.49 14.07 8.08
N LEU A 199 -10.95 15.30 8.23
CA LEU A 199 -10.53 16.40 7.37
C LEU A 199 -9.06 16.77 7.61
N VAL A 200 -8.31 16.90 6.53
CA VAL A 200 -6.96 17.45 6.49
C VAL A 200 -6.93 18.74 5.65
N ASP A 201 -5.76 19.38 5.53
CA ASP A 201 -5.66 20.68 4.86
C ASP A 201 -4.63 20.63 3.72
N HIS A 202 -5.14 20.44 2.50
CA HIS A 202 -4.35 20.39 1.27
C HIS A 202 -4.63 21.62 0.37
N GLY A 203 -4.66 22.81 0.97
CA GLY A 203 -4.75 24.05 0.20
C GLY A 203 -6.11 24.26 -0.46
N SER A 204 -6.13 24.31 -1.79
CA SER A 204 -7.36 24.54 -2.58
C SER A 204 -8.19 23.28 -2.80
N MET A 205 -7.60 22.09 -2.65
CA MET A 205 -8.35 20.85 -2.77
C MET A 205 -9.17 20.63 -1.49
N LYS A 206 -10.49 20.77 -1.59
CA LYS A 206 -11.40 20.67 -0.45
C LYS A 206 -12.70 19.96 -0.82
N PRO A 207 -13.21 19.06 0.04
CA PRO A 207 -12.53 18.53 1.22
C PRO A 207 -11.38 17.57 0.83
N SER A 208 -10.39 17.45 1.71
CA SER A 208 -9.36 16.40 1.66
C SER A 208 -9.37 15.64 2.97
N PHE A 209 -9.10 14.34 2.90
CA PHE A 209 -9.20 13.42 4.03
C PHE A 209 -7.89 12.71 4.34
N GLY A 210 -7.63 12.53 5.63
CA GLY A 210 -6.85 11.41 6.12
C GLY A 210 -7.80 10.32 6.63
N TYR A 211 -7.28 9.11 6.78
CA TYR A 211 -8.03 7.95 7.24
C TYR A 211 -7.36 7.29 8.44
N ARG A 212 -8.17 6.78 9.37
CA ARG A 212 -7.73 5.89 10.43
C ARG A 212 -8.49 4.58 10.34
N VAL A 213 -7.76 3.47 10.30
CA VAL A 213 -8.33 2.12 10.38
C VAL A 213 -8.06 1.59 11.79
N ASN A 214 -9.12 1.19 12.49
CA ASN A 214 -9.03 0.52 13.78
C ASN A 214 -9.49 -0.94 13.65
N TYR A 215 -8.78 -1.85 14.32
CA TYR A 215 -9.17 -3.25 14.41
C TYR A 215 -8.43 -3.94 15.56
N ASN A 216 -9.15 -4.72 16.38
CA ASN A 216 -8.59 -5.50 17.50
C ASN A 216 -7.59 -4.75 18.40
N GLY A 217 -7.86 -3.48 18.72
CA GLY A 217 -7.00 -2.65 19.57
C GLY A 217 -5.78 -2.05 18.88
N HIS A 218 -5.58 -2.32 17.59
CA HIS A 218 -4.54 -1.75 16.74
C HIS A 218 -5.10 -0.72 15.77
N SER A 219 -4.23 0.15 15.24
CA SER A 219 -4.61 1.12 14.22
C SER A 219 -3.48 1.51 13.26
N VAL A 220 -3.88 1.83 12.02
CA VAL A 220 -3.06 2.59 11.07
C VAL A 220 -3.74 3.92 10.75
N VAL A 221 -2.94 4.96 10.53
CA VAL A 221 -3.40 6.25 10.03
C VAL A 221 -2.68 6.56 8.73
N ILE A 222 -3.44 6.99 7.72
CA ILE A 222 -2.97 7.47 6.42
C ILE A 222 -3.31 8.96 6.37
N SER A 223 -2.31 9.82 6.19
CA SER A 223 -2.51 11.27 6.28
C SER A 223 -3.36 11.85 5.16
N GLY A 224 -3.32 11.24 3.97
CA GLY A 224 -3.56 11.96 2.72
C GLY A 224 -2.54 13.08 2.54
N ASP A 225 -2.77 13.95 1.58
CA ASP A 225 -1.94 15.14 1.40
C ASP A 225 -2.39 16.23 2.35
N THR A 226 -1.46 16.87 3.03
CA THR A 226 -1.76 17.90 4.02
C THR A 226 -0.53 18.69 4.42
N ARG A 227 -0.74 19.98 4.71
CA ARG A 227 0.17 20.74 5.58
C ARG A 227 0.04 20.31 7.03
N TYR A 228 0.86 20.88 7.93
CA TYR A 228 0.72 20.67 9.38
C TYR A 228 -0.74 20.84 9.85
N ASN A 229 -1.34 19.75 10.35
CA ASN A 229 -2.78 19.71 10.62
C ASN A 229 -3.08 19.20 12.04
N LYS A 230 -3.82 20.01 12.82
CA LYS A 230 -4.20 19.67 14.21
C LYS A 230 -5.23 18.53 14.27
N ASN A 231 -6.09 18.41 13.27
CA ASN A 231 -7.09 17.36 13.20
C ASN A 231 -6.43 16.00 12.93
N LEU A 232 -5.47 15.94 12.00
CA LEU A 232 -4.60 14.77 11.82
C LEU A 232 -3.96 14.37 13.14
N ILE A 233 -3.34 15.31 13.87
CA ILE A 233 -2.69 15.00 15.16
C ILE A 233 -3.69 14.40 16.16
N ARG A 234 -4.93 14.92 16.21
CA ARG A 234 -5.98 14.42 17.10
C ARG A 234 -6.37 12.98 16.74
N HIS A 235 -6.63 12.70 15.47
CA HIS A 235 -7.05 11.38 15.01
C HIS A 235 -5.89 10.36 14.99
N ALA A 236 -4.65 10.80 14.80
CA ALA A 236 -3.50 9.92 14.72
C ALA A 236 -2.93 9.52 16.09
N LYS A 237 -3.27 10.25 17.16
CA LYS A 237 -2.66 10.09 18.49
C LYS A 237 -2.63 8.61 18.93
N GLY A 238 -1.44 8.14 19.30
CA GLY A 238 -1.19 6.79 19.80
C GLY A 238 -1.40 5.66 18.79
N THR A 239 -1.48 5.96 17.48
CA THR A 239 -1.59 4.91 16.46
C THR A 239 -0.37 3.99 16.42
N ASP A 240 -0.54 2.73 16.03
CA ASP A 240 0.59 1.83 15.80
C ASP A 240 1.43 2.36 14.63
N LEU A 241 0.80 2.50 13.46
CA LEU A 241 1.45 2.96 12.24
C LEU A 241 0.86 4.30 11.80
N LEU A 242 1.73 5.28 11.51
CA LEU A 242 1.36 6.53 10.86
C LEU A 242 2.09 6.62 9.51
N ILE A 243 1.33 6.49 8.43
CA ILE A 243 1.77 6.76 7.06
C ILE A 243 1.46 8.23 6.77
N HIS A 244 2.51 9.01 6.53
CA HIS A 244 2.42 10.45 6.37
C HIS A 244 3.06 10.92 5.06
N GLU A 245 2.42 11.87 4.39
CA GLU A 245 3.00 12.56 3.22
C GLU A 245 4.26 13.36 3.60
N VAL A 246 5.13 13.63 2.62
CA VAL A 246 6.25 14.55 2.82
C VAL A 246 6.67 15.24 1.53
N ALA A 247 6.88 16.55 1.61
CA ALA A 247 7.47 17.33 0.53
C ALA A 247 8.80 17.96 0.93
N ALA A 248 9.76 17.96 0.01
CA ALA A 248 11.07 18.57 0.20
C ALA A 248 11.61 19.19 -1.10
N ALA A 249 12.30 20.31 -0.96
CA ALA A 249 13.16 20.91 -1.96
C ALA A 249 14.52 21.24 -1.33
N ARG A 250 15.54 21.52 -2.15
CA ARG A 250 16.76 22.17 -1.68
C ARG A 250 16.50 23.67 -1.52
N PRO A 251 17.09 24.35 -0.51
CA PRO A 251 16.89 25.79 -0.32
C PRO A 251 17.20 26.63 -1.57
N GLU A 252 18.21 26.24 -2.35
CA GLU A 252 18.58 26.91 -3.60
C GLU A 252 17.59 26.70 -4.75
N ASP A 253 16.73 25.68 -4.67
CA ASP A 253 15.71 25.37 -5.67
C ASP A 253 14.33 25.96 -5.33
N GLU A 254 14.18 26.65 -4.19
CA GLU A 254 12.91 27.22 -3.70
C GLU A 254 12.46 28.46 -4.51
N THR A 255 12.09 28.22 -5.76
CA THR A 255 11.38 29.21 -6.59
C THR A 255 9.99 29.50 -6.02
N PRO A 256 9.34 30.64 -6.36
CA PRO A 256 7.97 30.91 -5.94
C PRO A 256 6.94 29.83 -6.33
N ALA A 257 7.21 29.07 -7.40
CA ALA A 257 6.38 27.96 -7.81
C ALA A 257 6.54 26.74 -6.87
N ILE A 258 7.78 26.41 -6.51
CA ILE A 258 8.09 25.32 -5.56
C ILE A 258 7.56 25.67 -4.18
N GLN A 259 7.69 26.92 -3.74
CA GLN A 259 7.17 27.36 -2.44
C GLN A 259 5.65 27.15 -2.34
N LYS A 260 4.89 27.47 -3.40
CA LYS A 260 3.44 27.24 -3.42
C LYS A 260 3.06 25.77 -3.24
N ILE A 261 3.88 24.86 -3.76
CA ILE A 261 3.69 23.41 -3.56
C ILE A 261 4.04 23.07 -2.10
N LEU A 262 5.19 23.50 -1.59
CA LEU A 262 5.58 23.26 -0.20
C LEU A 262 4.57 23.80 0.82
N ASP A 263 3.89 24.91 0.53
CA ASP A 263 2.90 25.56 1.42
C ASP A 263 1.61 24.74 1.63
N ILE A 264 1.34 23.77 0.76
CA ILE A 264 0.17 22.87 0.83
C ILE A 264 0.53 21.44 1.25
N HIS A 265 1.80 21.18 1.56
CA HIS A 265 2.35 19.91 2.01
C HIS A 265 3.09 20.04 3.35
N THR A 266 3.58 18.93 3.88
CA THR A 266 4.33 18.86 5.12
C THR A 266 5.82 18.63 4.85
N THR A 267 6.68 19.51 5.37
CA THR A 267 8.14 19.29 5.31
C THR A 267 8.62 18.26 6.33
N PRO A 268 9.81 17.63 6.16
CA PRO A 268 10.33 16.68 7.14
C PRO A 268 10.42 17.25 8.57
N GLU A 269 10.81 18.51 8.71
CA GLU A 269 10.89 19.19 10.01
C GLU A 269 9.50 19.38 10.65
N GLN A 270 8.48 19.68 9.84
CA GLN A 270 7.09 19.79 10.29
C GLN A 270 6.51 18.42 10.64
N ALA A 271 6.76 17.40 9.82
CA ALA A 271 6.36 16.02 10.09
C ALA A 271 6.92 15.53 11.42
N GLY A 272 8.19 15.80 11.74
CA GLY A 272 8.73 15.46 13.06
C GLY A 272 8.01 16.16 14.24
N LYS A 273 7.50 17.39 14.04
CA LYS A 273 6.63 18.06 15.05
C LYS A 273 5.27 17.37 15.18
N VAL A 274 4.70 16.90 14.07
CA VAL A 274 3.48 16.06 14.06
C VAL A 274 3.74 14.76 14.83
N PHE A 275 4.80 14.03 14.48
CA PHE A 275 5.14 12.73 15.07
C PHE A 275 5.40 12.83 16.58
N ASN A 276 6.03 13.90 17.06
CA ASN A 276 6.17 14.15 18.49
C ASN A 276 4.84 14.28 19.25
N LYS A 277 3.82 14.87 18.61
CA LYS A 277 2.50 15.05 19.22
C LYS A 277 1.67 13.79 19.12
N VAL A 278 1.79 13.07 18.01
CA VAL A 278 1.07 11.82 17.74
C VAL A 278 1.63 10.68 18.58
N LYS A 279 2.96 10.57 18.69
CA LYS A 279 3.70 9.45 19.28
C LYS A 279 3.29 8.09 18.67
N PRO A 280 3.41 7.90 17.35
CA PRO A 280 3.10 6.61 16.75
C PRO A 280 4.15 5.56 17.17
N LYS A 281 3.81 4.26 17.18
CA LYS A 281 4.84 3.21 17.37
C LYS A 281 5.85 3.23 16.21
N LEU A 282 5.38 3.49 14.99
CA LEU A 282 6.21 3.70 13.80
C LEU A 282 5.62 4.80 12.91
N ALA A 283 6.47 5.76 12.50
CA ALA A 283 6.15 6.71 11.44
C ALA A 283 6.80 6.27 10.12
N VAL A 284 6.07 6.37 9.02
CA VAL A 284 6.50 5.99 7.68
C VAL A 284 6.13 7.09 6.71
N TYR A 285 7.07 7.47 5.85
CA TYR A 285 6.77 8.36 4.73
C TYR A 285 6.19 7.60 3.55
N SER A 286 5.12 8.12 2.99
CA SER A 286 4.62 7.83 1.64
C SER A 286 4.33 9.18 0.97
N HIS A 287 3.79 9.20 -0.25
CA HIS A 287 3.57 10.43 -1.02
C HIS A 287 4.77 11.38 -0.95
N ILE A 288 5.89 10.92 -1.52
CA ILE A 288 7.17 11.59 -1.39
C ILE A 288 7.35 12.57 -2.55
N VAL A 289 7.17 13.86 -2.24
CA VAL A 289 7.26 14.96 -3.22
C VAL A 289 8.64 15.60 -3.15
N LEU A 290 9.55 15.20 -4.04
CA LEU A 290 10.89 15.77 -4.13
C LEU A 290 11.00 16.76 -5.28
N LEU A 291 11.08 18.04 -4.94
CA LEU A 291 11.05 19.16 -5.88
C LEU A 291 12.46 19.61 -6.25
N GLY A 292 12.59 20.29 -7.39
CA GLY A 292 13.88 20.84 -7.85
C GLY A 292 14.87 19.80 -8.36
N GLY A 293 14.43 18.57 -8.67
CA GLY A 293 15.33 17.48 -9.05
C GLY A 293 16.10 16.88 -7.86
N LEU A 294 15.59 17.08 -6.65
CA LEU A 294 16.09 16.44 -5.44
C LEU A 294 15.87 14.92 -5.51
N THR A 295 16.92 14.15 -5.27
CA THR A 295 16.84 12.68 -5.19
C THR A 295 16.51 12.20 -3.77
N ASP A 296 16.05 10.96 -3.62
CA ASP A 296 15.77 10.34 -2.31
C ASP A 296 16.98 10.42 -1.37
N ALA A 297 18.18 10.13 -1.89
CA ALA A 297 19.43 10.16 -1.13
C ALA A 297 19.77 11.57 -0.63
N GLU A 298 19.59 12.59 -1.48
CA GLU A 298 19.86 13.99 -1.14
C GLU A 298 18.79 14.57 -0.21
N ALA A 299 17.55 14.09 -0.30
CA ALA A 299 16.43 14.62 0.47
C ALA A 299 16.63 14.48 1.98
N ASN A 300 17.39 13.46 2.41
CA ASN A 300 17.78 13.25 3.80
C ASN A 300 16.55 13.29 4.75
N LEU A 301 15.40 12.77 4.28
CA LEU A 301 14.09 12.95 4.92
C LEU A 301 14.12 12.53 6.40
N ALA A 302 14.62 11.33 6.70
CA ALA A 302 14.73 10.84 8.08
C ALA A 302 15.66 11.72 8.93
N ILE A 303 16.81 12.14 8.41
CA ILE A 303 17.77 13.01 9.14
C ILE A 303 17.14 14.36 9.47
N ARG A 304 16.46 14.97 8.51
CA ARG A 304 15.75 16.25 8.70
C ARG A 304 14.62 16.13 9.73
N THR A 305 13.85 15.04 9.64
CA THR A 305 12.81 14.70 10.62
C THR A 305 13.37 14.51 12.01
N ASN A 306 14.56 13.89 12.12
CA ASN A 306 15.23 13.60 13.38
C ASN A 306 15.69 14.84 14.16
N LYS A 307 15.68 16.02 13.52
CA LYS A 307 15.90 17.31 14.22
C LYS A 307 14.77 17.62 15.19
N THR A 308 13.55 17.21 14.87
CA THR A 308 12.37 17.50 15.71
C THR A 308 11.77 16.25 16.34
N TYR A 309 11.92 15.05 15.78
CA TYR A 309 11.42 13.78 16.36
C TYR A 309 12.56 12.82 16.67
N LYS A 310 12.45 11.99 17.72
CA LYS A 310 13.49 11.01 18.08
C LYS A 310 13.03 9.55 17.99
N GLY A 311 11.75 9.31 17.69
CA GLY A 311 11.25 7.96 17.46
C GLY A 311 11.65 7.43 16.09
N LYS A 312 11.32 6.16 15.83
CA LYS A 312 11.65 5.51 14.56
C LYS A 312 10.84 6.12 13.40
N VAL A 313 11.54 6.46 12.32
CA VAL A 313 10.98 6.92 11.05
C VAL A 313 11.55 6.05 9.95
N VAL A 314 10.69 5.58 9.04
CA VAL A 314 11.07 4.85 7.83
C VAL A 314 10.69 5.69 6.61
N VAL A 315 11.57 5.75 5.61
CA VAL A 315 11.20 6.28 4.29
C VAL A 315 10.59 5.12 3.54
N GLY A 316 9.30 5.21 3.19
CA GLY A 316 8.62 4.12 2.51
C GLY A 316 9.18 3.89 1.12
N GLU A 317 9.16 2.65 0.69
CA GLU A 317 9.45 2.22 -0.68
C GLU A 317 8.22 1.50 -1.23
N ASP A 318 8.04 1.53 -2.54
CA ASP A 318 7.00 0.74 -3.17
C ASP A 318 7.16 -0.74 -2.80
N LEU A 319 6.05 -1.41 -2.51
CA LEU A 319 5.91 -2.79 -2.03
C LEU A 319 6.36 -3.05 -0.58
N MET A 320 6.91 -2.05 0.12
CA MET A 320 7.22 -2.17 1.54
C MET A 320 5.94 -2.46 2.35
N SER A 321 6.02 -3.42 3.28
CA SER A 321 4.87 -3.88 4.06
C SER A 321 5.12 -3.85 5.57
N PHE A 322 4.04 -3.81 6.34
CA PHE A 322 4.04 -3.73 7.80
C PHE A 322 3.01 -4.69 8.37
N GLU A 323 3.45 -5.65 9.19
CA GLU A 323 2.56 -6.49 9.99
C GLU A 323 2.37 -5.82 11.36
N ILE A 324 1.11 -5.51 11.71
CA ILE A 324 0.74 -4.75 12.91
C ILE A 324 0.27 -5.70 14.01
N GLY A 325 0.85 -5.56 15.19
CA GLY A 325 0.46 -6.29 16.40
C GLY A 325 1.07 -5.63 17.63
N ASP A 326 1.35 -6.40 18.68
CA ASP A 326 2.09 -5.89 19.85
C ASP A 326 3.41 -5.21 19.44
N LYS A 327 4.07 -5.78 18.43
CA LYS A 327 5.21 -5.21 17.72
C LYS A 327 4.83 -5.01 16.25
N ILE A 328 5.47 -4.02 15.62
CA ILE A 328 5.38 -3.81 14.18
C ILE A 328 6.58 -4.48 13.53
N ARG A 329 6.32 -5.42 12.61
CA ARG A 329 7.35 -6.01 11.76
C ARG A 329 7.34 -5.29 10.41
N VAL A 330 8.50 -4.78 10.01
CA VAL A 330 8.73 -4.17 8.70
C VAL A 330 9.22 -5.25 7.75
N ILE A 331 8.65 -5.30 6.56
CA ILE A 331 9.02 -6.21 5.47
C ILE A 331 9.43 -5.32 4.31
N GLU A 332 10.72 -5.37 3.99
CA GLU A 332 11.32 -4.69 2.84
C GLU A 332 10.80 -5.31 1.51
N PRO A 333 10.75 -4.54 0.41
CA PRO A 333 10.13 -4.95 -0.85
C PRO A 333 10.81 -6.11 -1.60
#